data_AF-A0A950GB26-F1
#
_entry.id   AF-A0A950GB26-F1
#
_cell.length_a   1.000
_cell.length_b   1.000
_cell.length_c   1.000
_cell.angle_alpha   90.00
_cell.angle_beta   90.00
_cell.angle_gamma   90.00
#
_symmetry.space_group_name_H-M   'P 1'
#
loop_
_entity.id
_entity.type
_entity.pdbx_description
1 polymer ?
#
loop_
_entity_poly.entity_id
_entity_poly.type
_entity_poly.pdbx_seq_one_letter_code
_entity_poly.pdbx_strand_id
1 'polypeptide(L)'
;SVKAFVDALAQLDWAEAKNIRIDYRFAAGNPILFETYAAELVRLSPDAILAGEMPALAALRRQTRIIPIVFVLVADPVGLGFVQSLARPSGNLTGFSAFDPPIMGKWLQLLKEVAPPVNRVAVIFNPDTAPYASLAGQPDD
;
A
#
# COMPACT_ATOMS: atom_id res chain seq x y z
N SER A 1 -0.84 10.79 2.89
CA SER A 1 -1.19 10.41 1.51
C SER A 1 -2.44 11.13 1.02
N VAL A 2 -3.59 11.02 1.70
CA VAL A 2 -4.87 11.60 1.25
C VAL A 2 -4.81 13.11 1.02
N LYS A 3 -4.32 13.90 1.99
CA LYS A 3 -4.18 15.35 1.81
C LYS A 3 -3.31 15.71 0.59
N ALA A 4 -2.14 15.08 0.46
CA ALA A 4 -1.24 15.34 -0.67
C ALA A 4 -1.88 14.99 -2.01
N PHE A 5 -2.68 13.92 -2.06
CA PHE A 5 -3.43 13.54 -3.25
C PHE A 5 -4.50 14.60 -3.63
N VAL A 6 -5.30 15.05 -2.66
CA VAL A 6 -6.32 16.09 -2.86
C VAL A 6 -5.68 17.42 -3.26
N ASP A 7 -4.58 17.81 -2.62
CA ASP A 7 -3.82 19.02 -2.96
C ASP A 7 -3.27 18.95 -4.41
N ALA A 8 -2.77 17.79 -4.84
CA ALA A 8 -2.28 17.59 -6.20
C ALA A 8 -3.42 17.60 -7.24
N LEU A 9 -4.58 17.03 -6.93
CA LEU A 9 -5.78 17.14 -7.77
C LEU A 9 -6.21 18.60 -7.93
N ALA A 10 -6.21 19.37 -6.85
CA ALA A 10 -6.55 20.79 -6.90
C ALA A 10 -5.57 21.61 -7.78
N GLN A 11 -4.27 21.29 -7.76
CA GLN A 11 -3.28 21.89 -8.66
C GLN A 11 -3.51 21.56 -10.15
N LEU A 12 -4.26 20.50 -10.42
CA LEU A 12 -4.68 20.08 -11.77
C LEU A 12 -6.13 20.53 -12.08
N ASP A 13 -6.66 21.51 -11.34
CA ASP A 13 -8.01 22.05 -11.46
C ASP A 13 -9.17 21.08 -11.15
N TRP A 14 -8.86 19.95 -10.48
CA TRP A 14 -9.85 19.02 -9.96
C TRP A 14 -10.20 19.36 -8.51
N ALA A 15 -11.41 19.83 -8.28
CA ALA A 15 -11.90 20.27 -6.98
C ALA A 15 -13.29 19.71 -6.64
N GLU A 16 -13.48 19.38 -5.36
CA GLU A 16 -14.78 18.91 -4.86
C GLU A 16 -15.87 19.97 -5.06
N ALA A 17 -17.08 19.51 -5.37
CA ALA A 17 -18.24 20.34 -5.72
C ALA A 17 -18.10 21.20 -7.00
N LYS A 18 -16.95 21.12 -7.69
CA LYS A 18 -16.75 21.72 -9.02
C LYS A 18 -16.84 20.66 -10.11
N ASN A 19 -15.95 19.68 -10.08
CA ASN A 19 -15.79 18.68 -11.16
C ASN A 19 -15.40 17.28 -10.67
N ILE A 20 -15.18 17.09 -9.36
CA ILE A 20 -15.01 15.76 -8.75
C ILE A 20 -15.88 15.63 -7.50
N ARG A 21 -16.15 14.37 -7.14
CA ARG A 21 -16.68 13.94 -5.85
C ARG A 21 -15.69 12.96 -5.26
N ILE A 22 -15.33 13.12 -3.99
CA ILE A 22 -14.44 12.18 -3.31
C ILE A 22 -15.20 11.52 -2.16
N ASP A 23 -15.40 10.21 -2.25
CA ASP A 23 -15.97 9.40 -1.19
C ASP A 23 -14.85 8.74 -0.37
N TYR A 24 -14.76 9.07 0.92
CA TYR A 24 -13.73 8.56 1.82
C TYR A 24 -14.22 7.36 2.64
N ARG A 25 -13.31 6.40 2.88
CA ARG A 25 -13.49 5.30 3.83
C ARG A 25 -12.20 5.05 4.59
N PHE A 26 -12.31 4.96 5.92
CA PHE A 26 -11.17 4.72 6.81
C PHE A 26 -11.47 3.53 7.70
N ALA A 27 -10.80 2.41 7.47
CA ALA A 27 -11.01 1.16 8.22
C ALA A 27 -10.30 1.13 9.57
N ALA A 28 -9.38 2.07 9.85
CA ALA A 28 -8.60 2.16 11.10
C ALA A 28 -7.99 0.81 11.53
N GLY A 29 -7.47 0.03 10.57
CA GLY A 29 -6.86 -1.27 10.82
C GLY A 29 -7.84 -2.43 11.06
N ASN A 30 -9.15 -2.21 11.02
CA ASN A 30 -10.15 -3.26 11.22
C ASN A 30 -10.36 -4.09 9.94
N PRO A 31 -10.04 -5.40 9.94
CA PRO A 31 -10.20 -6.28 8.77
C PRO A 31 -11.62 -6.33 8.20
N ILE A 32 -12.64 -6.31 9.07
CA ILE A 32 -14.05 -6.39 8.67
C ILE A 32 -14.44 -5.11 7.93
N LEU A 33 -13.97 -3.95 8.39
CA LEU A 33 -14.28 -2.68 7.74
C LEU A 33 -13.61 -2.56 6.36
N PHE A 34 -12.43 -3.15 6.14
CA PHE A 34 -11.82 -3.15 4.81
C PHE A 34 -12.70 -3.84 3.76
N GLU A 35 -13.29 -4.99 4.09
CA GLU A 35 -14.20 -5.69 3.18
C GLU A 35 -15.50 -4.90 2.93
N THR A 36 -16.13 -4.43 4.00
CA THR A 36 -17.37 -3.65 3.92
C THR A 36 -17.19 -2.40 3.07
N TYR A 37 -16.12 -1.64 3.35
CA TYR A 37 -15.85 -0.40 2.63
C TYR A 37 -15.41 -0.62 1.19
N ALA A 38 -14.68 -1.70 0.89
CA ALA A 38 -14.37 -2.05 -0.49
C ALA A 38 -15.64 -2.33 -1.30
N ALA A 39 -16.58 -3.10 -0.73
CA ALA A 39 -17.86 -3.39 -1.38
C ALA A 39 -18.72 -2.13 -1.56
N GLU A 40 -18.78 -1.25 -0.56
CA GLU A 40 -19.47 0.04 -0.67
C GLU A 40 -18.88 0.92 -1.78
N LEU A 41 -17.55 1.10 -1.80
CA LEU A 41 -16.87 1.93 -2.79
C LEU A 41 -17.09 1.42 -4.21
N VAL A 42 -17.02 0.10 -4.44
CA VAL A 42 -17.29 -0.47 -5.76
C VAL A 42 -18.75 -0.27 -6.18
N ARG A 43 -19.71 -0.36 -5.24
CA ARG A 43 -21.14 -0.12 -5.53
C ARG A 43 -21.43 1.33 -5.93
N LEU A 44 -20.63 2.30 -5.47
CA LEU A 44 -20.74 3.69 -5.90
C LEU A 44 -20.32 3.89 -7.38
N SER A 45 -19.73 2.86 -8.01
CA SER A 45 -19.25 2.90 -9.40
C SER A 45 -18.34 4.10 -9.72
N PRO A 46 -17.28 4.34 -8.92
CA PRO A 46 -16.37 5.46 -9.14
C PRO A 46 -15.51 5.24 -10.40
N ASP A 47 -15.03 6.34 -10.99
CA ASP A 47 -14.11 6.31 -12.13
C ASP A 47 -12.72 5.76 -11.76
N ALA A 48 -12.29 5.94 -10.51
CA ALA A 48 -11.05 5.39 -9.97
C ALA A 48 -11.11 5.28 -8.44
N ILE A 49 -10.29 4.41 -7.86
CA ILE A 49 -10.18 4.22 -6.41
C ILE A 49 -8.72 4.40 -5.97
N LEU A 50 -8.49 5.22 -4.93
CA LEU A 50 -7.20 5.29 -4.24
C LEU A 50 -7.19 4.31 -3.06
N ALA A 51 -6.34 3.28 -3.13
CA ALA A 51 -6.14 2.32 -2.04
C ALA A 51 -4.97 2.75 -1.15
N GLY A 52 -5.26 3.10 0.11
CA GLY A 52 -4.23 3.34 1.12
C GLY A 52 -3.90 2.05 1.86
N GLU A 53 -2.69 1.53 1.66
CA GLU A 53 -2.13 0.34 2.32
C GLU A 53 -2.59 -1.01 1.73
N MET A 54 -1.86 -2.07 2.08
CA MET A 54 -2.05 -3.42 1.53
C MET A 54 -3.43 -4.04 1.84
N PRO A 55 -3.99 -3.96 3.07
CA PRO A 55 -5.30 -4.58 3.35
C PRO A 55 -6.43 -3.99 2.51
N ALA A 56 -6.41 -2.66 2.30
CA ALA A 56 -7.37 -1.99 1.43
C ALA A 56 -7.26 -2.44 -0.02
N LEU A 57 -6.03 -2.50 -0.57
CA LEU A 57 -5.79 -2.98 -1.94
C LEU A 57 -6.26 -4.43 -2.12
N ALA A 58 -5.99 -5.30 -1.14
CA ALA A 58 -6.41 -6.69 -1.17
C ALA A 58 -7.94 -6.83 -1.20
N ALA A 59 -8.65 -6.09 -0.35
CA ALA A 59 -10.11 -6.08 -0.33
C ALA A 59 -10.70 -5.54 -1.64
N LEU A 60 -10.22 -4.40 -2.14
CA LEU A 60 -10.69 -3.81 -3.40
C LEU A 60 -10.47 -4.73 -4.61
N ARG A 61 -9.32 -5.41 -4.69
CA ARG A 61 -9.02 -6.38 -5.76
C ARG A 61 -9.97 -7.59 -5.77
N ARG A 62 -10.53 -7.98 -4.61
CA ARG A 62 -11.57 -9.02 -4.53
C ARG A 62 -12.91 -8.51 -5.08
N GLN A 63 -13.20 -7.23 -4.89
CA GLN A 63 -14.49 -6.63 -5.27
C GLN A 63 -14.55 -6.19 -6.75
N THR A 64 -13.42 -5.81 -7.37
CA THR A 64 -13.41 -5.37 -8.77
C THR A 64 -12.11 -5.66 -9.50
N ARG A 65 -12.24 -6.01 -10.78
CA ARG A 65 -11.15 -6.16 -11.76
C ARG A 65 -11.25 -5.17 -12.92
N ILE A 66 -12.20 -4.24 -12.85
CA ILE A 66 -12.55 -3.32 -13.94
C ILE A 66 -12.26 -1.87 -13.54
N ILE A 67 -12.68 -1.45 -12.35
CA ILE A 67 -12.47 -0.08 -11.87
C ILE A 67 -10.96 0.12 -11.65
N PRO A 68 -10.33 1.15 -12.23
CA PRO A 68 -8.93 1.47 -11.98
C PRO A 68 -8.66 1.72 -10.49
N ILE A 69 -7.65 1.05 -9.94
CA ILE A 69 -7.21 1.23 -8.56
C ILE A 69 -5.77 1.72 -8.56
N VAL A 70 -5.56 2.89 -7.95
CA VAL A 70 -4.23 3.44 -7.67
C VAL A 70 -3.87 3.12 -6.22
N PHE A 71 -2.80 2.37 -5.97
CA PHE A 71 -2.35 2.06 -4.61
C PHE A 71 -1.22 2.96 -4.15
N VAL A 72 -1.19 3.20 -2.84
CA VAL A 72 -0.09 3.86 -2.13
C VAL A 72 0.21 3.08 -0.85
N LEU A 73 1.43 3.21 -0.31
CA LEU A 73 1.83 2.56 0.93
C LEU A 73 1.82 1.02 0.86
N VAL A 74 2.10 0.46 -0.33
CA VAL A 74 2.28 -0.98 -0.56
C VAL A 74 3.76 -1.24 -0.77
N ALA A 75 4.36 -2.11 0.06
CA ALA A 75 5.81 -2.29 0.09
C ALA A 75 6.36 -3.10 -1.09
N ASP A 76 5.72 -4.21 -1.47
CA ASP A 76 6.12 -5.01 -2.62
C ASP A 76 4.90 -5.47 -3.42
N PRO A 77 4.37 -4.63 -4.32
CA PRO A 77 3.22 -5.00 -5.12
C PRO A 77 3.53 -6.11 -6.15
N VAL A 78 4.81 -6.37 -6.47
CA VAL A 78 5.21 -7.42 -7.41
C VAL A 78 5.29 -8.78 -6.70
N GLY A 79 6.06 -8.89 -5.63
CA GLY A 79 6.19 -10.16 -4.89
C GLY A 79 4.91 -10.57 -4.16
N LEU A 80 4.01 -9.63 -3.85
CA LEU A 80 2.65 -9.94 -3.38
C LEU A 80 1.68 -10.29 -4.52
N GLY A 81 2.14 -10.27 -5.78
CA GLY A 81 1.35 -10.63 -6.95
C GLY A 81 0.19 -9.69 -7.26
N PHE A 82 0.24 -8.44 -6.80
CA PHE A 82 -0.74 -7.40 -7.16
C PHE A 82 -0.54 -6.95 -8.60
N VAL A 83 0.70 -6.73 -9.02
CA VAL A 83 1.06 -6.35 -10.39
C VAL A 83 2.15 -7.28 -10.93
N GLN A 84 2.20 -7.48 -12.25
CA GLN A 84 3.25 -8.30 -12.88
C GLN A 84 4.64 -7.65 -12.82
N SER A 85 4.70 -6.31 -12.92
CA SER A 85 5.94 -5.54 -12.83
C SER A 85 5.64 -4.09 -12.48
N LEU A 86 6.63 -3.36 -11.96
CA LEU A 86 6.49 -1.93 -11.67
C LEU A 86 6.43 -1.09 -12.96
N ALA A 87 7.22 -1.45 -13.98
CA ALA A 87 7.28 -0.70 -15.24
C ALA A 87 6.02 -0.91 -16.11
N ARG A 88 5.38 -2.07 -15.98
CA ARG A 88 4.17 -2.44 -16.72
C ARG A 88 3.22 -3.18 -15.77
N PRO A 89 2.46 -2.45 -14.95
CA PRO A 89 1.47 -3.06 -14.10
C PRO A 89 0.30 -3.51 -14.98
N SER A 90 0.05 -4.82 -15.02
CA SER A 90 -1.02 -5.43 -15.82
C SER A 90 -2.38 -5.34 -15.12
N GLY A 91 -3.47 -5.21 -15.88
CA GLY A 91 -4.84 -5.22 -15.33
C GLY A 91 -5.29 -3.83 -14.87
N ASN A 92 -6.09 -3.77 -13.80
CA ASN A 92 -6.69 -2.52 -13.30
C ASN A 92 -5.95 -1.91 -12.10
N LEU A 93 -4.76 -2.41 -11.75
CA LEU A 93 -3.99 -1.93 -10.60
C LEU A 93 -2.76 -1.17 -11.06
N THR A 94 -2.47 -0.02 -10.47
CA THR A 94 -1.21 0.75 -10.63
C THR A 94 -0.93 1.51 -9.34
N GLY A 95 0.24 2.15 -9.19
CA GLY A 95 0.49 2.97 -8.01
C GLY A 95 1.95 3.15 -7.65
N PHE A 96 2.19 3.44 -6.37
CA PHE A 96 3.50 3.75 -5.81
C PHE A 96 3.91 2.69 -4.80
N SER A 97 5.08 2.09 -5.02
CA SER A 97 5.71 1.25 -3.99
C SER A 97 6.26 2.13 -2.88
N ALA A 98 6.04 1.74 -1.63
CA ALA A 98 6.49 2.47 -0.45
C ALA A 98 7.75 1.89 0.19
N PHE A 99 8.33 0.84 -0.39
CA PHE A 99 9.51 0.21 0.15
C PHE A 99 10.57 0.01 -0.92
N ASP A 100 11.79 0.40 -0.57
CA ASP A 100 13.00 0.19 -1.36
C ASP A 100 13.92 -0.72 -0.52
N PRO A 101 14.17 -1.98 -0.92
CA PRO A 101 14.94 -2.94 -0.13
C PRO A 101 16.26 -2.43 0.50
N PRO A 102 17.06 -1.55 -0.15
CA PRO A 102 18.27 -0.97 0.43
C PRO A 102 18.03 -0.10 1.68
N ILE A 103 16.80 0.37 1.94
CA ILE A 103 16.51 1.21 3.10
C ILE A 103 16.78 0.48 4.43
N MET A 104 16.54 -0.83 4.45
CA MET A 104 16.79 -1.66 5.64
C MET A 104 18.29 -1.68 5.98
N GLY A 105 19.14 -1.80 4.96
CA GLY A 105 20.59 -1.72 5.12
C GLY A 105 21.04 -0.37 5.68
N LYS A 106 20.43 0.73 5.23
CA LYS A 106 20.70 2.08 5.75
C LYS A 106 20.26 2.25 7.20
N TRP A 107 19.14 1.66 7.63
CA TRP A 107 18.74 1.68 9.03
C TRP A 107 19.71 0.93 9.94
N LEU A 108 20.21 -0.24 9.48
CA LEU A 108 21.24 -0.97 10.20
C LEU A 108 22.57 -0.22 10.24
N GLN A 109 22.95 0.44 9.14
CA GLN A 109 24.13 1.31 9.09
C GLN A 109 24.00 2.45 10.12
N LEU A 110 22.87 3.16 10.13
CA LEU A 110 22.63 4.25 11.08
C LEU A 110 22.66 3.76 12.54
N LEU A 111 22.09 2.58 12.82
CA LEU A 111 22.17 1.97 14.14
C LEU A 111 23.63 1.70 14.57
N LYS A 112 24.47 1.23 13.65
CA LYS A 112 25.91 1.02 13.89
C LYS A 112 26.68 2.33 14.07
N GLU A 113 26.31 3.39 13.36
CA GLU A 113 26.91 4.72 13.53
C GLU A 113 26.60 5.31 14.91
N VAL A 114 25.34 5.18 15.37
CA VAL A 114 24.89 5.70 16.68
C VAL A 114 25.34 4.80 17.84
N ALA A 115 25.36 3.49 17.65
CA ALA A 115 25.71 2.51 18.68
C ALA A 115 26.66 1.42 18.13
N PRO A 116 27.96 1.74 17.96
CA PRO A 116 28.95 0.83 17.36
C PRO A 116 29.04 -0.58 17.97
N PRO A 117 28.89 -0.77 19.31
CA PRO A 117 28.98 -2.09 19.92
C PRO A 117 27.80 -3.04 19.64
N VAL A 118 26.71 -2.57 19.03
CA VAL A 118 25.53 -3.42 18.74
C VAL A 118 25.90 -4.53 17.77
N ASN A 119 25.90 -5.78 18.22
CA ASN A 119 26.26 -6.95 17.40
C ASN A 119 25.09 -7.92 17.16
N ARG A 120 23.92 -7.64 17.74
CA ARG A 120 22.69 -8.43 17.58
C ARG A 120 21.52 -7.46 17.47
N VAL A 121 20.64 -7.72 16.50
CA VAL A 121 19.43 -6.92 16.25
C VAL A 121 18.27 -7.90 16.10
N ALA A 122 17.17 -7.64 16.81
CA ALA A 122 15.93 -8.38 16.64
C ALA A 122 14.94 -7.51 15.83
N VAL A 123 14.24 -8.13 14.88
CA VAL A 123 13.18 -7.48 14.09
C VAL A 123 11.86 -8.15 14.45
N ILE A 124 10.90 -7.37 14.95
CA ILE A 124 9.55 -7.82 15.28
C ILE A 124 8.61 -7.29 14.21
N PHE A 125 7.78 -8.17 13.63
CA PHE A 125 6.82 -7.81 12.60
C PHE A 125 5.53 -8.63 12.74
N ASN A 126 4.44 -8.14 12.13
CA ASN A 126 3.19 -8.90 12.00
C ASN A 126 3.28 -9.81 10.76
N PRO A 127 3.24 -11.15 10.91
CA PRO A 127 3.39 -12.09 9.80
C PRO A 127 2.26 -11.98 8.76
N ASP A 128 1.08 -11.48 9.14
CA ASP A 128 -0.05 -11.34 8.23
C ASP A 128 0.09 -10.15 7.28
N THR A 129 0.97 -9.20 7.60
CA THR A 129 1.10 -7.93 6.85
C THR A 129 2.52 -7.64 6.37
N ALA A 130 3.53 -8.30 6.92
CA ALA A 130 4.92 -8.07 6.54
C ALA A 130 5.27 -8.80 5.23
N PRO A 131 5.68 -8.08 4.18
CA PRO A 131 6.24 -8.71 3.00
C PRO A 131 7.45 -9.56 3.44
N TYR A 132 7.54 -10.79 2.94
CA TYR A 132 8.63 -11.73 3.24
C TYR A 132 8.72 -12.20 4.70
N ALA A 133 7.65 -12.08 5.50
CA ALA A 133 7.53 -12.73 6.80
C ALA A 133 7.94 -14.21 6.77
N SER A 134 7.61 -14.91 5.68
CA SER A 134 7.96 -16.31 5.45
C SER A 134 9.45 -16.58 5.28
N LEU A 135 10.26 -15.58 4.90
CA LEU A 135 11.72 -15.70 4.77
C LEU A 135 12.43 -15.52 6.11
N ALA A 136 11.87 -14.75 7.03
CA ALA A 136 12.48 -14.45 8.33
C ALA A 136 12.42 -15.62 9.35
N GLY A 137 11.73 -16.71 9.01
CA GLY A 137 11.59 -17.91 9.85
C GLY A 137 12.20 -19.18 9.24
N GLN A 138 12.85 -19.10 8.08
CA GLN A 138 13.60 -20.25 7.56
C GLN A 138 14.93 -20.34 8.31
N PRO A 139 15.29 -21.51 8.88
CA PRO A 139 16.64 -21.73 9.35
C PRO A 139 17.61 -21.48 8.18
N ASP A 140 18.72 -20.79 8.45
CA ASP A 140 19.84 -20.75 7.52
C ASP A 140 20.30 -22.21 7.29
N ASP A 141 20.13 -22.73 6.08
CA ASP A 141 20.73 -24.00 5.62
C ASP A 141 22.25 -23.86 5.45
#